data_AF-A0A1B0DDZ1-F1
#
_entry.id   AF-A0A1B0DDZ1-F1
#
_cell.length_a   1.000
_cell.length_b   1.000
_cell.length_c   1.000
_cell.angle_alpha   90.00
_cell.angle_beta   90.00
_cell.angle_gamma   90.00
#
_symmetry.space_group_name_H-M   'P 1'
#
loop_
_entity.id
_entity.type
_entity.pdbx_description
1 polymer ?
#
loop_
_entity_poly.entity_id
_entity_poly.type
_entity_poly.pdbx_seq_one_letter_code
_entity_poly.pdbx_strand_id
1 'polypeptide(L)'
;MCAHPLMPVYLTGGQDGSVQMWEWGHQQVVCTPRPPGTFAKVTRCRFSQHGNKFGIADGDGNLSLWQVGLASQCNRPFFVSPTKVQLM
;
A
#
# COMPACT_ATOMS: atom_id res chain seq x y z
N MET A 1 9.56 -3.17 -0.69
CA MET A 1 9.32 -2.32 -1.88
C MET A 1 8.61 -3.14 -2.95
N CYS A 2 7.79 -2.51 -3.80
CA CYS A 2 7.15 -3.15 -4.96
C CYS A 2 7.05 -2.17 -6.12
N ALA A 3 7.63 -2.52 -7.27
CA ALA A 3 7.47 -1.74 -8.50
C ALA A 3 6.08 -1.96 -9.10
N HIS A 4 5.53 -0.92 -9.74
CA HIS A 4 4.35 -1.03 -10.58
C HIS A 4 4.70 -1.78 -11.87
N PRO A 5 3.83 -2.66 -12.39
CA PRO A 5 4.16 -3.51 -13.54
C PRO A 5 4.33 -2.75 -14.87
N LEU A 6 3.71 -1.58 -15.02
CA LEU A 6 3.64 -0.84 -16.29
C LEU A 6 4.09 0.62 -16.24
N MET A 7 4.26 1.21 -15.06
CA MET A 7 4.47 2.66 -14.87
C MET A 7 5.76 2.85 -14.08
N PRO A 8 6.44 4.01 -14.19
CA PRO A 8 7.70 4.25 -13.50
C PRO A 8 7.50 4.60 -12.01
N VAL A 9 6.57 3.95 -11.33
CA VAL A 9 6.27 4.17 -9.91
C VAL A 9 6.49 2.92 -9.07
N TYR A 10 6.76 3.10 -7.78
CA TYR A 10 6.93 2.00 -6.84
C TYR A 10 6.41 2.37 -5.44
N LEU A 11 6.05 1.33 -4.67
CA LEU A 11 5.63 1.45 -3.29
C LEU A 11 6.77 1.09 -2.34
N THR A 12 6.89 1.85 -1.27
CA THR A 12 7.65 1.50 -0.07
C THR A 12 6.69 1.34 1.12
N GLY A 13 7.09 0.52 2.07
CA GLY A 13 6.38 0.33 3.34
C GLY A 13 7.36 0.52 4.49
N GLY A 14 6.93 1.24 5.52
CA GLY A 14 7.74 1.63 6.68
C GLY A 14 7.55 0.73 7.91
N GLN A 15 8.49 0.84 8.86
CA GLN A 15 8.36 0.24 10.20
C GLN A 15 7.28 0.92 11.04
N ASP A 16 7.01 2.19 10.77
CA ASP A 16 5.94 3.01 11.36
C ASP A 16 4.56 2.74 10.72
N GLY A 17 4.46 1.70 9.88
CA GLY A 17 3.26 1.30 9.16
C GLY A 17 2.89 2.19 7.98
N SER A 18 3.70 3.21 7.66
CA SER A 18 3.45 4.06 6.50
C SER A 18 3.58 3.31 5.18
N VAL A 19 2.86 3.78 4.17
CA VAL A 19 2.97 3.33 2.78
C VAL A 19 3.12 4.57 1.94
N GLN A 20 4.19 4.62 1.16
CA GLN A 20 4.52 5.75 0.29
C GLN A 20 4.68 5.27 -1.15
N MET A 21 4.26 6.10 -2.08
CA MET A 21 4.43 5.92 -3.52
C MET A 21 5.44 6.93 -4.04
N TRP A 22 6.33 6.43 -4.89
CA TRP A 22 7.43 7.15 -5.48
C TRP A 22 7.40 7.00 -6.98
N GLU A 23 8.03 7.93 -7.69
CA GLU A 23 8.33 7.84 -9.11
C GLU A 23 9.85 7.77 -9.29
N TRP A 24 10.32 6.87 -10.16
CA TRP A 24 11.76 6.72 -10.41
C TRP A 24 12.36 8.04 -10.94
N GLY A 25 13.50 8.43 -10.39
CA GLY A 25 14.17 9.69 -10.74
C GLY A 25 13.64 10.93 -10.02
N HIS A 26 12.51 10.84 -9.30
CA HIS A 26 11.99 11.92 -8.48
C HIS A 26 12.42 11.77 -7.02
N GLN A 27 12.79 12.88 -6.37
CA GLN A 27 13.24 12.89 -4.98
C GLN A 27 12.10 12.99 -3.96
N GLN A 28 10.90 13.35 -4.40
CA GLN A 28 9.75 13.59 -3.54
C GLN A 28 8.77 12.43 -3.61
N VAL A 29 8.10 12.19 -2.48
CA VAL A 29 6.99 11.24 -2.41
C VAL A 29 5.83 11.75 -3.26
N VAL A 30 5.32 10.92 -4.16
CA VAL A 30 4.18 11.25 -5.02
C VAL A 30 2.87 11.20 -4.22
N CYS A 31 2.74 10.19 -3.36
CA CYS A 31 1.55 9.99 -2.53
C CYS A 31 1.88 9.18 -1.28
N THR A 32 1.14 9.39 -0.19
CA THR A 32 1.23 8.57 1.03
C THR A 32 -0.13 7.89 1.29
N PRO A 33 -0.43 6.74 0.65
CA PRO A 33 -1.71 6.04 0.84
C PRO A 33 -2.01 5.64 2.30
N ARG A 34 -0.97 5.45 3.11
CA ARG A 34 -1.09 5.14 4.54
C ARG A 34 -0.13 6.01 5.34
N PRO A 35 -0.60 6.92 6.20
CA PRO A 35 0.27 7.77 7.01
C PRO A 35 1.00 6.96 8.09
N PRO A 36 2.13 7.48 8.61
CA PRO A 36 2.87 6.84 9.70
C PRO A 36 2.12 6.90 11.04
N GLY A 37 2.44 5.97 11.95
CA GLY A 37 2.08 6.04 13.38
C GLY A 37 0.71 5.46 13.76
N THR A 38 -0.14 5.14 12.79
CA THR A 38 -1.47 4.54 13.07
C THR A 38 -1.47 3.01 12.96
N PHE A 39 -0.50 2.42 12.27
CA PHE A 39 -0.58 1.03 11.86
C PHE A 39 0.73 0.28 12.12
N ALA A 40 0.64 -1.05 12.23
CA ALA A 40 1.82 -1.90 12.37
C ALA A 40 2.73 -1.86 11.13
N LYS A 41 3.99 -2.27 11.34
CA LYS A 41 5.03 -2.34 10.30
C LYS A 41 4.52 -3.02 9.03
N VAL A 42 4.82 -2.45 7.88
CA VAL A 42 4.48 -3.08 6.60
C VAL A 42 5.39 -4.31 6.39
N THR A 43 4.80 -5.47 6.20
CA THR A 43 5.53 -6.73 5.96
C THR A 43 5.55 -7.11 4.49
N ARG A 44 4.55 -6.68 3.71
CA ARG A 44 4.48 -6.94 2.27
C ARG A 44 3.68 -5.87 1.53
N CYS A 45 4.13 -5.53 0.32
CA CYS A 45 3.39 -4.71 -0.63
C CYS A 45 3.37 -5.38 -2.01
N ARG A 46 2.24 -5.31 -2.73
CA ARG A 46 2.08 -5.87 -4.09
C ARG A 46 1.10 -5.05 -4.92
N PHE A 47 1.47 -4.74 -6.16
CA PHE A 47 0.53 -4.32 -7.18
C PHE A 47 -0.20 -5.54 -7.79
N SER A 48 -1.42 -5.33 -8.29
CA SER A 48 -2.06 -6.25 -9.21
C SER A 48 -1.27 -6.30 -10.54
N GLN A 49 -1.43 -7.37 -11.30
CA GLN A 49 -0.76 -7.51 -12.61
C GLN A 49 -1.13 -6.38 -13.58
N HIS A 50 -2.37 -5.89 -13.51
CA HIS A 50 -2.84 -4.75 -14.30
C HIS A 50 -2.44 -3.38 -13.71
N GLY A 51 -1.83 -3.34 -12.52
CA GLY A 51 -1.37 -2.10 -11.87
C GLY A 51 -2.46 -1.21 -11.28
N ASN A 52 -3.73 -1.47 -11.58
CA ASN A 52 -4.88 -0.68 -11.13
C ASN A 52 -5.26 -0.89 -9.64
N LYS A 53 -4.58 -1.78 -8.92
CA LYS A 53 -4.81 -2.04 -7.49
C LYS A 53 -3.50 -2.38 -6.80
N PHE A 54 -3.44 -2.18 -5.49
CA PHE A 54 -2.37 -2.72 -4.67
C PHE A 54 -2.87 -3.14 -3.29
N GLY A 55 -2.12 -4.06 -2.67
CA GLY A 55 -2.39 -4.55 -1.32
C GLY A 55 -1.18 -4.42 -0.41
N ILE A 56 -1.44 -4.19 0.87
CA ILE A 56 -0.46 -4.05 1.95
C ILE A 56 -0.84 -5.00 3.08
N ALA A 57 0.09 -5.87 3.45
CA ALA A 57 0.01 -6.67 4.66
C ALA A 57 0.92 -6.07 5.74
N ASP A 58 0.48 -6.09 6.99
CA ASP A 58 1.25 -5.58 8.13
C ASP A 58 1.53 -6.62 9.22
N GLY A 59 2.29 -6.21 10.23
CA GLY A 59 2.74 -7.06 11.34
C GLY A 59 1.63 -7.59 12.24
N ASP A 60 0.46 -6.95 12.23
CA ASP A 60 -0.71 -7.39 13.01
C ASP A 60 -1.60 -8.36 12.23
N GLY A 61 -1.19 -8.72 11.01
CA GLY A 61 -1.98 -9.54 10.12
C GLY A 61 -3.17 -8.77 9.54
N ASN A 62 -3.12 -7.46 9.38
CA ASN A 62 -4.14 -6.76 8.61
C ASN A 62 -3.77 -6.74 7.13
N LEU A 63 -4.79 -6.88 6.27
CA LEU A 63 -4.68 -6.66 4.84
C LEU A 63 -5.48 -5.39 4.48
N SER A 64 -4.81 -4.42 3.88
CA SER A 64 -5.42 -3.21 3.32
C SER A 64 -5.30 -3.24 1.80
N LEU A 65 -6.36 -2.86 1.08
CA LEU A 65 -6.40 -2.84 -0.39
C LEU A 65 -6.81 -1.45 -0.91
N TRP A 66 -6.14 -1.00 -1.97
CA TRP A 66 -6.38 0.28 -2.64
C TRP A 66 -6.59 0.10 -4.14
N GLN A 67 -7.37 1.01 -4.71
CA GLN A 67 -7.55 1.19 -6.16
C GLN A 67 -6.60 2.30 -6.62
N VAL A 68 -5.94 2.14 -7.76
CA VAL A 68 -5.09 3.17 -8.39
C VAL A 68 -5.91 3.86 -9.49
N GLY A 69 -6.08 5.18 -9.44
CA GLY A 69 -6.86 5.94 -10.43
C GLY A 69 -6.84 7.46 -10.25
N LEU A 70 -7.18 8.19 -11.32
CA LEU A 70 -7.26 9.65 -11.37
C LEU A 70 -8.60 10.14 -10.77
N ALA A 71 -8.52 11.15 -9.90
CA ALA A 71 -9.59 11.92 -9.23
C ALA A 71 -10.00 11.49 -7.80
N SER A 72 -9.48 12.29 -6.87
CA SER A 72 -10.06 12.88 -5.65
C SER A 72 -10.35 12.10 -4.36
N GLN A 73 -10.36 10.77 -4.27
CA GLN A 73 -10.52 10.09 -2.95
C GLN A 73 -9.69 8.79 -2.75
N CYS A 74 -8.43 8.76 -3.20
CA CYS A 74 -7.59 7.55 -3.13
C CYS A 74 -6.88 7.30 -1.78
N ASN A 75 -7.04 8.17 -0.77
CA ASN A 75 -6.28 8.04 0.50
C ASN A 75 -6.88 7.04 1.49
N ARG A 76 -8.01 6.40 1.17
CA ARG A 76 -8.59 5.36 2.02
C ARG A 76 -8.59 4.01 1.31
N PRO A 77 -8.15 2.94 1.98
CA PRO A 77 -8.32 1.61 1.43
C PRO A 77 -9.81 1.34 1.21
N PHE A 78 -10.16 0.70 0.10
CA PHE A 78 -11.53 0.28 -0.15
C PHE A 78 -11.90 -0.97 0.67
N PHE A 79 -10.90 -1.65 1.22
CA PHE A 79 -11.08 -2.82 2.06
C PHE A 79 -9.95 -2.92 3.08
N VAL A 80 -10.32 -3.20 4.33
CA VAL A 80 -9.42 -3.53 5.43
C VAL A 80 -10.00 -4.73 6.15
N SER A 81 -9.23 -5.82 6.30
CA SER A 81 -9.64 -6.96 7.12
C SER A 81 -8.52 -7.42 8.04
N PRO A 82 -8.82 -7.72 9.31
CA PRO A 82 -7.92 -8.52 10.14
C PRO A 82 -7.91 -9.95 9.60
N THR A 83 -6.76 -10.46 9.16
CA THR A 83 -6.61 -11.91 8.92
C THR A 83 -6.48 -12.61 10.26
N LYS A 84 -7.57 -12.73 11.01
CA LYS A 84 -7.67 -13.81 12.01
C LYS A 84 -8.01 -15.07 11.23
N VAL A 85 -7.06 -16.00 11.16
CA VAL A 85 -7.37 -17.40 10.88
C VAL A 85 -8.23 -17.86 12.05
N GLN A 86 -9.55 -17.79 11.91
CA GLN A 86 -10.47 -18.43 12.83
C GLN A 86 -10.36 -19.93 12.54
N LEU A 87 -9.58 -20.66 13.35
CA LEU A 87 -9.76 -22.10 13.44
C LEU A 87 -11.18 -22.31 13.97
N MET A 88 -12.02 -22.92 13.13
CA MET A 88 -13.32 -23.48 13.50
C MET A 88 -13.13 -24.81 14.21
#